data_AF-A0A5C7J7A5-F1
#
_entry.id   AF-A0A5C7J7A5-F1
#
_cell.length_a   1.000
_cell.length_b   1.000
_cell.length_c   1.000
_cell.angle_alpha   90.00
_cell.angle_beta   90.00
_cell.angle_gamma   90.00
#
_symmetry.space_group_name_H-M   'P 1'
#
loop_
_entity.id
_entity.type
_entity.pdbx_description
1 polymer ?
#
loop_
_entity_poly.entity_id
_entity_poly.type
_entity_poly.pdbx_seq_one_letter_code
_entity_poly.pdbx_strand_id
1 'polypeptide(L)'
;MIIESEPTDLVAWTIYSTGRGSDYFGSCSICNKSCSEHFVAQQWGVWVRTNGQHTLTSHIGDSVYGHRECLNNNFGDMIDKSILQREKGSYLLPQHMIDKLRSAHASK
;
A
#
# COMPACT_ATOMS: atom_id res chain seq x y z
N MET A 1 7.84 -10.25 25.77
CA MET A 1 7.11 -11.03 24.75
C MET A 1 7.56 -10.53 23.39
N ILE A 2 8.36 -11.32 22.69
CA ILE A 2 8.70 -11.04 21.29
C ILE A 2 7.48 -11.47 20.49
N ILE A 3 6.88 -10.55 19.73
CA ILE A 3 5.81 -10.92 18.80
C ILE A 3 6.53 -11.38 17.54
N GLU A 4 6.63 -12.69 17.37
CA GLU A 4 7.13 -13.28 16.13
C GLU A 4 6.09 -13.08 15.02
N SER A 5 6.58 -12.89 13.79
CA SER A 5 5.74 -12.69 12.61
C SER A 5 6.29 -13.51 11.45
N GLU A 6 5.39 -14.13 10.71
CA GLU A 6 5.72 -14.90 9.51
C GLU A 6 5.11 -14.25 8.25
N PRO A 7 5.78 -14.37 7.09
CA PRO A 7 5.25 -13.84 5.85
C PRO A 7 4.04 -14.66 5.39
N THR A 8 3.05 -13.99 4.80
CA THR A 8 1.95 -14.65 4.09
C THR A 8 2.22 -14.64 2.58
N ASP A 9 1.38 -15.31 1.80
CA ASP A 9 1.35 -15.24 0.34
C ASP A 9 0.65 -13.96 -0.18
N LEU A 10 0.01 -13.20 0.70
CA LEU A 10 -0.74 -12.00 0.33
C LEU A 10 0.18 -10.79 0.12
N VAL A 11 -0.22 -9.99 -0.87
CA VAL A 11 0.41 -8.71 -1.20
C VAL A 11 -0.64 -7.61 -1.16
N ALA A 12 -0.30 -6.48 -0.54
CA ALA A 12 -1.16 -5.32 -0.46
C ALA A 12 -0.54 -4.14 -1.21
N TRP A 13 -1.34 -3.46 -2.02
CA TRP A 13 -0.99 -2.14 -2.52
C TRP A 13 -1.55 -1.08 -1.60
N THR A 14 -0.71 -0.11 -1.23
CA THR A 14 -1.13 1.07 -0.47
C THR A 14 -0.95 2.33 -1.28
N ILE A 15 -1.78 3.34 -1.02
CA ILE A 15 -1.66 4.67 -1.59
C ILE A 15 -1.63 5.74 -0.49
N TYR A 16 -0.82 6.78 -0.65
CA TYR A 16 -0.91 8.00 0.17
C TYR A 16 -0.54 9.24 -0.62
N SER A 17 -1.06 10.39 -0.18
CA SER A 17 -0.67 11.70 -0.73
C SER A 17 0.72 12.10 -0.26
N THR A 18 1.51 12.70 -1.15
CA THR A 18 2.80 13.33 -0.80
C THR A 18 2.65 14.78 -0.33
N GLY A 19 1.48 15.40 -0.53
CA GLY A 19 1.25 16.82 -0.28
C GLY A 19 2.05 17.76 -1.20
N ARG A 20 2.68 17.26 -2.27
CA ARG A 20 3.43 18.08 -3.24
C ARG A 20 3.05 17.73 -4.67
N GLY A 21 3.18 18.69 -5.57
CA GLY A 21 2.88 18.52 -6.99
C GLY A 21 4.12 18.16 -7.81
N SER A 22 4.02 18.42 -9.10
CA SER A 22 5.11 18.22 -10.07
C SER A 22 6.30 19.15 -9.90
N ASP A 23 6.14 20.21 -9.12
CA ASP A 23 7.24 21.10 -8.72
C ASP A 23 8.34 20.36 -7.94
N TYR A 24 7.96 19.33 -7.18
CA TYR A 24 8.91 18.54 -6.39
C TYR A 24 9.18 17.16 -6.98
N PHE A 25 8.14 16.46 -7.45
CA PHE A 25 8.23 15.06 -7.89
C PHE A 25 8.32 14.88 -9.42
N GLY A 26 8.29 15.95 -10.21
CA GLY A 26 8.27 15.86 -11.67
C GLY A 26 6.90 15.44 -12.22
N SER A 27 6.83 14.98 -13.47
CA SER A 27 5.56 14.54 -14.07
C SER A 27 5.08 13.20 -13.51
N CYS A 28 3.78 12.93 -13.63
CA CYS A 28 3.21 11.62 -13.35
C CYS A 28 3.96 10.51 -14.10
N SER A 29 4.38 9.46 -13.40
CA SER A 29 5.14 8.34 -13.99
C SER A 29 4.34 7.48 -14.99
N ILE A 30 3.01 7.68 -15.08
CA ILE A 30 2.13 6.89 -15.94
C ILE A 30 1.71 7.70 -17.18
N CYS A 31 1.12 8.89 -16.98
CA CYS A 31 0.61 9.69 -18.09
C CYS A 31 1.57 10.79 -18.58
N ASN A 32 2.70 10.97 -17.90
CA ASN A 32 3.72 11.99 -18.16
C ASN A 32 3.21 13.45 -18.14
N LYS A 33 2.04 13.69 -17.53
CA LYS A 33 1.47 15.03 -17.33
C LYS A 33 1.78 15.57 -15.93
N SER A 34 1.64 16.88 -15.78
CA SER A 34 1.78 17.57 -14.50
C SER A 34 0.70 17.14 -13.50
N CYS A 35 1.09 16.99 -12.23
CA CYS A 35 0.23 16.73 -11.09
C CYS A 35 0.20 17.98 -10.20
N SER A 36 -1.01 18.43 -9.84
CA SER A 36 -1.18 19.38 -8.74
C SER A 36 -0.77 18.75 -7.40
N GLU A 37 -1.01 17.44 -7.25
CA GLU A 37 -0.64 16.64 -6.08
C GLU A 37 -0.24 15.24 -6.54
N HIS A 38 0.90 14.76 -6.03
CA HIS A 38 1.35 13.39 -6.22
C HIS A 38 0.81 12.48 -5.13
N PHE A 39 0.48 11.28 -5.55
CA PHE A 39 0.23 10.14 -4.69
C PHE A 39 1.32 9.12 -4.94
N VAL A 40 1.59 8.28 -3.94
CA VAL A 40 2.56 7.19 -4.02
C VAL A 40 1.83 5.87 -3.86
N ALA A 41 1.92 5.02 -4.88
CA ALA A 41 1.54 3.61 -4.79
C ALA A 41 2.75 2.81 -4.32
N GLN A 42 2.55 1.97 -3.31
CA GLN A 42 3.60 1.10 -2.76
C GLN A 42 3.05 -0.30 -2.55
N GLN A 43 3.83 -1.29 -2.95
CA GLN A 43 3.50 -2.70 -2.74
C GLN A 43 4.14 -3.21 -1.44
N TRP A 44 3.42 -4.05 -0.71
CA TRP A 44 3.81 -4.55 0.61
C TRP A 44 3.54 -6.04 0.73
N GLY A 45 4.48 -6.75 1.36
CA GLY A 45 4.21 -8.09 1.86
C GLY A 45 3.32 -8.02 3.11
N VAL A 46 2.31 -8.88 3.16
CA VAL A 46 1.47 -9.03 4.35
C VAL A 46 2.11 -10.10 5.26
N TRP A 47 2.23 -9.77 6.54
CA TRP A 47 2.75 -10.65 7.58
C TRP A 47 1.67 -10.93 8.60
N VAL A 48 1.70 -12.10 9.22
CA VAL A 48 0.82 -12.45 10.33
C VAL A 48 1.64 -12.66 11.59
N ARG A 49 1.20 -12.04 12.68
CA ARG A 49 1.80 -12.20 14.02
C ARG A 49 1.25 -13.46 14.68
N THR A 50 1.95 -13.97 15.69
CA THR A 50 1.50 -15.13 16.49
C THR A 50 0.12 -14.97 17.14
N ASN A 51 -0.34 -13.72 17.35
CA ASN A 51 -1.68 -13.42 17.86
C ASN A 51 -2.75 -13.27 16.77
N GLY A 52 -2.43 -13.58 15.51
CA GLY A 52 -3.33 -13.48 14.35
C GLY A 52 -3.43 -12.08 13.73
N GLN A 53 -2.80 -11.05 14.32
CA GLN A 53 -2.83 -9.70 13.76
C GLN A 53 -2.00 -9.62 12.48
N HIS A 54 -2.61 -9.18 11.38
CA HIS A 54 -1.91 -8.96 10.13
C HIS A 54 -1.27 -7.57 10.09
N THR A 55 -0.08 -7.48 9.48
CA THR A 55 0.68 -6.23 9.38
C THR A 55 1.39 -6.07 8.05
N LEU A 56 1.63 -4.81 7.66
CA LEU A 56 2.57 -4.43 6.59
C LEU A 56 3.87 -3.98 7.24
N THR A 57 4.94 -4.75 7.04
CA THR A 57 6.23 -4.50 7.73
C THR A 57 7.27 -3.92 6.79
N SER A 58 7.38 -4.45 5.57
CA SER A 58 8.35 -3.98 4.58
C SER A 58 7.72 -3.84 3.20
N HIS A 59 8.08 -2.75 2.54
CA HIS A 59 7.79 -2.55 1.13
C HIS A 59 8.50 -3.62 0.31
N ILE A 60 7.79 -4.21 -0.65
CA ILE A 60 8.36 -5.14 -1.62
C ILE A 60 8.22 -4.47 -2.99
N GLY A 61 9.32 -4.01 -3.57
CA GLY A 61 9.33 -3.34 -4.86
C GLY A 61 9.32 -1.81 -4.82
N ASP A 62 9.25 -1.22 -6.01
CA ASP A 62 9.39 0.23 -6.21
C ASP A 62 8.12 1.00 -5.87
N SER A 63 8.31 2.26 -5.50
CA SER A 63 7.22 3.21 -5.28
C SER A 63 6.91 3.95 -6.58
N VAL A 64 5.64 4.01 -6.97
CA VAL A 64 5.19 4.69 -8.19
C VAL A 64 4.47 5.98 -7.85
N TYR A 65 4.89 7.09 -8.47
CA TYR A 65 4.40 8.43 -8.18
C TYR A 65 3.49 8.94 -9.31
N GLY A 66 2.34 9.50 -8.97
CA GLY A 66 1.47 10.10 -9.99
C GLY A 66 0.13 10.60 -9.47
N HIS A 67 -0.78 10.91 -10.41
CA HIS A 67 -2.18 11.18 -10.07
C HIS A 67 -2.81 9.96 -9.41
N ARG A 68 -3.65 10.19 -8.39
CA ARG A 68 -4.41 9.13 -7.72
C ARG A 68 -5.16 8.23 -8.71
N GLU A 69 -5.82 8.84 -9.70
CA GLU A 69 -6.58 8.11 -10.73
C GLU A 69 -5.68 7.22 -11.59
N CYS A 70 -4.53 7.74 -12.06
CA CYS A 70 -3.60 6.94 -12.85
C CYS A 70 -3.11 5.71 -12.08
N LEU A 71 -2.79 5.88 -10.79
CA LEU A 71 -2.36 4.77 -9.94
C LEU A 71 -3.50 3.76 -9.73
N ASN A 72 -4.71 4.21 -9.42
CA ASN A 72 -5.87 3.31 -9.24
C ASN A 72 -6.16 2.50 -10.52
N ASN A 73 -6.08 3.12 -11.70
CA ASN A 73 -6.35 2.43 -12.96
C ASN A 73 -5.29 1.37 -13.31
N ASN A 74 -4.06 1.51 -12.81
CA ASN A 74 -2.95 0.58 -13.11
C ASN A 74 -2.74 -0.49 -12.04
N PHE A 75 -2.99 -0.16 -10.77
CA PHE A 75 -2.73 -1.06 -9.64
C PHE A 75 -4.00 -1.56 -8.95
N GLY A 76 -5.17 -1.08 -9.38
CA GLY A 76 -6.47 -1.43 -8.82
C GLY A 76 -6.78 -0.70 -7.51
N ASP A 77 -7.71 -1.27 -6.74
CA ASP A 77 -8.08 -0.75 -5.43
C ASP A 77 -6.92 -0.89 -4.44
N MET A 78 -6.37 0.25 -4.03
CA MET A 78 -5.29 0.33 -3.05
C MET A 78 -5.81 0.74 -1.67
N ILE A 79 -5.13 0.29 -0.64
CA ILE A 79 -5.41 0.65 0.75
C ILE A 79 -4.86 2.04 1.02
N ASP A 80 -5.69 2.96 1.49
CA ASP A 80 -5.19 4.27 1.91
C ASP A 80 -4.28 4.08 3.14
N LYS A 81 -3.00 4.40 3.01
CA LYS A 81 -2.02 4.18 4.07
C LYS A 81 -2.27 5.11 5.26
N SER A 82 -2.92 6.26 5.03
CA SER A 82 -3.17 7.27 6.07
C SER A 82 -4.19 6.81 7.11
N ILE A 83 -5.06 5.86 6.77
CA ILE A 83 -6.05 5.30 7.70
C ILE A 83 -5.53 4.11 8.51
N LEU A 84 -4.31 3.64 8.21
CA LEU A 84 -3.72 2.50 8.91
C LEU A 84 -3.04 2.95 10.21
N GLN A 85 -3.38 2.28 11.30
CA GLN A 85 -2.66 2.46 12.56
C GLN A 85 -1.24 1.92 12.43
N ARG A 86 -0.26 2.66 12.96
CA ARG A 86 1.13 2.23 13.01
C ARG A 86 1.49 1.76 14.42
N GLU A 87 2.11 0.59 14.51
CA GLU A 87 2.59 0.04 15.77
C GLU A 87 4.00 -0.53 15.58
N LYS A 88 4.96 -0.03 16.38
CA LYS A 88 6.36 -0.51 16.40
C LYS A 88 7.01 -0.62 15.01
N GLY A 89 6.66 0.30 14.11
CA GLY A 89 7.23 0.37 12.76
C GLY A 89 6.38 -0.30 11.67
N SER A 90 5.45 -1.20 12.01
CA SER A 90 4.55 -1.84 11.06
C SER A 90 3.19 -1.15 11.00
N TYR A 91 2.51 -1.24 9.85
CA TYR A 91 1.10 -0.85 9.74
C TYR A 91 0.21 -2.03 10.08
N LEU A 92 -0.78 -1.83 10.95
CA LEU A 92 -1.77 -2.84 11.28
C LEU A 92 -2.79 -2.92 10.14
N LEU A 93 -3.06 -4.13 9.67
CA LEU A 93 -4.07 -4.37 8.64
C LEU A 93 -5.34 -4.92 9.31
N PRO A 94 -6.48 -4.19 9.26
CA PRO A 94 -7.76 -4.69 9.73
C PRO A 94 -8.21 -5.96 9.00
N GLN A 95 -8.91 -6.86 9.70
CA GLN A 95 -9.35 -8.14 9.14
C GLN A 95 -10.19 -7.98 7.86
N HIS A 96 -11.10 -7.01 7.81
CA HIS A 96 -11.92 -6.77 6.61
C HIS A 96 -11.09 -6.43 5.35
N MET A 97 -9.91 -5.82 5.51
CA MET A 97 -9.01 -5.55 4.39
C MET A 97 -8.28 -6.82 3.94
N ILE A 98 -7.93 -7.71 4.88
CA ILE A 98 -7.37 -9.03 4.59
C ILE A 98 -8.39 -9.88 3.82
N ASP A 99 -9.65 -9.87 4.24
CA ASP A 99 -10.71 -10.62 3.57
C ASP A 99 -10.87 -10.14 2.12
N LYS A 100 -10.84 -8.81 1.89
CA LYS A 100 -10.85 -8.23 0.53
C LYS A 100 -9.64 -8.68 -0.30
N LEU A 101 -8.44 -8.68 0.28
CA LEU A 101 -7.23 -9.15 -0.41
C LEU A 101 -7.32 -10.63 -0.78
N ARG A 102 -7.85 -11.48 0.13
CA ARG A 102 -8.06 -12.91 -0.13
C ARG A 102 -9.07 -13.15 -1.25
N SER A 103 -10.20 -12.43 -1.25
CA SER A 103 -11.18 -12.53 -2.34
C SER A 103 -10.60 -12.13 -3.69
N ALA A 104 -9.77 -11.08 -3.73
CA ALA A 104 -9.09 -10.65 -4.94
C ALA A 104 -8.02 -11.65 -5.40
N HIS A 105 -7.30 -12.29 -4.47
CA HIS A 105 -6.28 -13.29 -4.77
C HIS A 105 -6.88 -14.60 -5.30
N ALA A 106 -7.99 -15.07 -4.71
CA ALA A 106 -8.67 -16.29 -5.13
C ALA A 106 -9.38 -16.18 -6.49
N SER A 107 -9.52 -14.97 -7.02
CA SER A 107 -10.16 -14.70 -8.32
C SER A 107 -9.19 -14.67 -9.50
N LYS A 108 -7.90 -14.97 -9.27
CA LYS A 108 -6.85 -15.07 -10.28
C LYS A 108 -6.40 -16.51 -10.46
#